data_AF-A0AAJ7VIB7-F1
#
_entry.id   AF-A0AAJ7VIB7-F1
#
_cell.length_a   1.000
_cell.length_b   1.000
_cell.length_c   1.000
_cell.angle_alpha   90.00
_cell.angle_beta   90.00
_cell.angle_gamma   90.00
#
_symmetry.space_group_name_H-M   'P 1'
#
loop_
_entity.id
_entity.type
_entity.pdbx_description
1 polymer ?
#
loop_
_entity_poly.entity_id
_entity_poly.type
_entity_poly.pdbx_seq_one_letter_code
_entity_poly.pdbx_strand_id
1 'polypeptide(L)'
;MSWIREGELNLLEKISANVLKAGPMPKHVAFIMDGNRRFARRNNMERQEGHMQGFNKLAETLRWCKHLNIQEVTVYAFSIENFKRTKDEVDGLMELAKQKFERLLEERCFLNVCFAYTSRYEITNAVREMAWGVEQSLIKASDVSEALLSECLYSNNSPNPDLLIRTSGEVRLSDFLLWQTSHSCLVFQSVLWPEYSFWNLCEAILQYQLNYKSIQKARDLHREHQALLQLEADRACVAEHLQHHGNGKPADAQRRQEALLHYTACREERVQDFLRALKHKRDSFFNDLCSEAVLA
;
A
#
# COMPACT_ATOMS: atom_id res chain seq x y z
N MET A 1 -14.80 16.22 16.31
CA MET A 1 -13.62 16.42 17.19
C MET A 1 -12.74 15.20 16.96
N SER A 2 -11.49 15.38 16.51
CA SER A 2 -10.57 14.28 16.13
C SER A 2 -10.63 13.12 17.14
N TRP A 3 -10.90 11.93 16.62
CA TRP A 3 -11.03 10.70 17.40
C TRP A 3 -9.68 10.22 17.91
N ILE A 4 -8.59 10.60 17.23
CA ILE A 4 -7.23 10.56 17.77
C ILE A 4 -7.16 11.58 18.93
N ARG A 5 -7.44 11.12 20.16
CA ARG A 5 -7.28 11.94 21.37
C ARG A 5 -5.93 12.66 21.33
N GLU A 6 -5.92 13.98 21.48
CA GLU A 6 -4.70 14.78 21.65
C GLU A 6 -4.08 14.51 23.03
N GLY A 7 -3.54 13.30 23.21
CA GLY A 7 -2.68 12.99 24.33
C GLY A 7 -1.24 13.30 23.95
N GLU A 8 -0.53 14.05 24.78
CA GLU A 8 0.92 14.15 24.67
C GLU A 8 1.58 12.80 24.98
N LEU A 9 2.78 12.60 24.42
CA LEU A 9 3.68 11.54 24.89
C LEU A 9 4.14 11.85 26.32
N ASN A 10 4.29 10.83 27.16
CA ASN A 10 4.91 11.00 28.47
C ASN A 10 6.41 11.29 28.35
N LEU A 11 7.09 11.65 29.45
CA LEU A 11 8.50 12.06 29.41
C LEU A 11 9.43 10.98 28.80
N LEU A 12 9.23 9.71 29.18
CA LEU A 12 10.05 8.60 28.68
C LEU A 12 9.78 8.35 27.20
N GLU A 13 8.52 8.42 26.77
CA GLU A 13 8.12 8.31 25.37
C GLU A 13 8.71 9.46 24.54
N LYS A 14 8.70 10.70 25.05
CA LYS A 14 9.30 11.87 24.39
C LYS A 14 10.81 11.71 24.22
N ILE A 15 11.53 11.32 25.28
CA ILE A 15 12.97 11.09 25.20
C ILE A 15 13.28 9.99 24.18
N SER A 16 12.55 8.87 24.25
CA SER A 16 12.74 7.74 23.34
C SER A 16 12.43 8.12 21.89
N ALA A 17 11.35 8.86 21.65
CA ALA A 17 11.00 9.38 20.34
C ALA A 17 12.10 10.29 19.77
N ASN A 18 12.68 11.18 20.59
CA ASN A 18 13.77 12.05 20.15
C ASN A 18 15.03 11.26 19.78
N VAL A 19 15.36 10.22 20.54
CA VAL A 19 16.48 9.31 20.21
C VAL A 19 16.22 8.58 18.89
N LEU A 20 15.01 8.03 18.70
CA LEU A 20 14.64 7.36 17.45
C LEU A 20 14.71 8.31 16.25
N LYS A 21 14.21 9.54 16.39
CA LYS A 21 14.20 10.55 15.32
C LYS A 21 15.59 11.03 14.92
N ALA A 22 16.64 10.76 15.69
CA ALA A 22 18.01 11.02 15.29
C ALA A 22 18.50 10.06 14.18
N GLY A 23 17.84 8.91 14.02
CA GLY A 23 18.08 7.93 12.95
C GLY A 23 17.10 8.06 11.78
N PRO A 24 17.22 7.17 10.77
CA PRO A 24 16.25 7.10 9.69
C PRO A 24 14.88 6.68 10.23
N MET A 25 13.83 7.38 9.85
CA MET A 25 12.46 7.10 10.28
C MET A 25 11.63 6.57 9.11
N PRO A 26 10.78 5.53 9.31
CA PRO A 26 9.85 5.09 8.29
C PRO A 26 8.83 6.22 8.03
N LYS A 27 8.56 6.49 6.74
CA LYS A 27 7.55 7.48 6.33
C LYS A 27 6.16 6.85 6.26
N HIS A 28 6.11 5.59 5.86
CA HIS A 28 4.88 4.81 5.75
C HIS A 28 4.99 3.49 6.52
N VAL A 29 4.07 3.25 7.46
CA VAL A 29 4.00 1.99 8.23
C VAL A 29 2.69 1.26 7.94
N ALA A 30 2.77 -0.03 7.65
CA ALA A 30 1.62 -0.90 7.47
C ALA A 30 1.42 -1.83 8.68
N PHE A 31 0.17 -2.08 9.08
CA PHE A 31 -0.19 -2.93 10.22
C PHE A 31 -1.15 -4.06 9.83
N ILE A 32 -0.80 -5.29 10.19
CA ILE A 32 -1.72 -6.43 10.29
C ILE A 32 -2.16 -6.54 11.76
N MET A 33 -3.34 -5.99 12.05
CA MET A 33 -3.92 -5.84 13.39
C MET A 33 -4.55 -7.14 13.90
N ASP A 34 -3.75 -8.19 14.04
CA ASP A 34 -4.20 -9.54 14.44
C ASP A 34 -4.22 -9.71 15.98
N GLY A 35 -5.07 -10.61 16.47
CA GLY A 35 -5.15 -10.98 17.87
C GLY A 35 -6.44 -10.58 18.60
N ASN A 36 -7.34 -9.81 17.98
CA ASN A 36 -8.55 -9.29 18.64
C ASN A 36 -9.42 -10.39 19.28
N ARG A 37 -9.69 -11.49 18.56
CA ARG A 37 -10.49 -12.61 19.08
C ARG A 37 -9.78 -13.38 20.19
N ARG A 38 -8.45 -13.50 20.11
CA ARG A 38 -7.63 -14.14 21.16
C ARG A 38 -7.63 -13.30 22.43
N PHE A 39 -7.53 -11.99 22.27
CA PHE A 39 -7.63 -11.03 23.37
C PHE A 39 -9.00 -11.10 24.07
N ALA A 40 -10.10 -11.10 23.31
CA ALA A 40 -11.45 -11.24 23.86
C ALA A 40 -11.60 -12.53 24.68
N ARG A 41 -11.19 -13.67 24.11
CA ARG A 41 -11.21 -14.97 24.80
C ARG A 41 -10.39 -14.96 26.09
N ARG A 42 -9.17 -14.40 26.06
CA ARG A 42 -8.29 -14.36 27.24
C ARG A 42 -8.87 -13.50 28.38
N ASN A 43 -9.66 -12.48 28.05
CA ASN A 43 -10.26 -11.57 29.03
C ASN A 43 -11.72 -11.90 29.36
N ASN A 44 -12.25 -13.05 28.92
CA ASN A 44 -13.66 -13.44 29.08
C ASN A 44 -14.64 -12.38 28.55
N MET A 45 -14.31 -11.78 27.41
CA MET A 45 -15.12 -10.77 26.73
C MET A 45 -15.76 -11.34 25.46
N GLU A 46 -16.86 -10.73 25.04
CA GLU A 46 -17.47 -10.99 23.74
C GLU A 46 -16.53 -10.65 22.58
N ARG A 47 -16.67 -11.33 21.44
CA ARG A 47 -15.79 -11.12 20.28
C ARG A 47 -15.88 -9.68 19.76
N GLN A 48 -17.09 -9.13 19.72
CA GLN A 48 -17.32 -7.76 19.27
C GLN A 48 -16.57 -6.75 20.13
N GLU A 49 -16.52 -6.96 21.46
CA GLU A 49 -15.78 -6.11 22.38
C GLU A 49 -14.27 -6.15 22.11
N GLY A 50 -13.71 -7.33 21.81
CA GLY A 50 -12.31 -7.43 21.38
C GLY A 50 -12.00 -6.65 20.09
N HIS A 51 -12.94 -6.62 19.15
CA HIS A 51 -12.80 -5.81 17.93
C HIS A 51 -12.94 -4.31 18.21
N MET A 52 -13.85 -3.91 19.10
CA MET A 52 -13.98 -2.51 19.57
C MET A 52 -12.67 -2.03 20.22
N GLN A 53 -12.06 -2.85 21.08
CA GLN A 53 -10.77 -2.54 21.69
C GLN A 53 -9.64 -2.46 20.65
N GLY A 54 -9.65 -3.34 19.65
CA GLY A 54 -8.72 -3.25 18.53
C GLY A 54 -8.86 -1.94 17.75
N PHE A 55 -10.08 -1.45 17.55
CA PHE A 55 -10.30 -0.15 16.94
C PHE A 55 -9.80 1.00 17.83
N ASN A 56 -10.06 0.97 19.13
CA ASN A 56 -9.51 1.98 20.06
C ASN A 56 -7.98 2.01 20.02
N LYS A 57 -7.34 0.84 19.92
CA LYS A 57 -5.89 0.74 19.80
C LYS A 57 -5.36 1.34 18.50
N LEU A 58 -6.12 1.25 17.41
CA LEU A 58 -5.77 1.91 16.15
C LEU A 58 -5.64 3.42 16.33
N ALA A 59 -6.63 4.11 16.94
CA ALA A 59 -6.51 5.55 17.21
C ALA A 59 -5.26 5.89 18.02
N GLU A 60 -5.00 5.10 19.07
CA GLU A 60 -3.82 5.32 19.92
C GLU A 60 -2.52 5.15 19.13
N THR A 61 -2.46 4.16 18.25
CA THR A 61 -1.30 3.90 17.39
C THR A 61 -1.09 5.01 16.36
N LEU A 62 -2.16 5.49 15.73
CA LEU A 62 -2.10 6.62 14.80
C LEU A 62 -1.59 7.90 15.50
N ARG A 63 -1.98 8.12 16.75
CA ARG A 63 -1.43 9.20 17.59
C ARG A 63 0.08 9.07 17.75
N TRP A 64 0.57 7.88 18.08
CA TRP A 64 2.01 7.65 18.23
C TRP A 64 2.76 7.85 16.91
N CYS A 65 2.22 7.34 15.79
CA CYS A 65 2.77 7.56 14.46
C CYS A 65 2.90 9.05 14.14
N LYS A 66 1.85 9.84 14.41
CA LYS A 66 1.87 11.30 14.26
C LYS A 66 2.96 11.96 15.10
N HIS A 67 3.07 11.60 16.38
CA HIS A 67 4.13 12.13 17.26
C HIS A 67 5.54 11.71 16.83
N LEU A 68 5.68 10.58 16.13
CA LEU A 68 6.94 10.09 15.58
C LEU A 68 7.26 10.63 14.19
N ASN A 69 6.43 11.54 13.64
CA ASN A 69 6.53 12.09 12.28
C ASN A 69 6.40 11.03 11.17
N ILE A 70 5.65 9.95 11.43
CA ILE A 70 5.25 8.96 10.42
C ILE A 70 4.04 9.54 9.69
N GLN A 71 4.18 9.73 8.38
CA GLN A 71 3.25 10.54 7.58
C GLN A 71 2.04 9.74 7.12
N GLU A 72 2.23 8.43 6.93
CA GLU A 72 1.23 7.56 6.36
C GLU A 72 1.15 6.23 7.09
N VAL A 73 -0.09 5.74 7.26
CA VAL A 73 -0.35 4.44 7.89
C VAL A 73 -1.33 3.65 7.03
N THR A 74 -1.02 2.38 6.77
CA THR A 74 -1.95 1.44 6.12
C THR A 74 -2.33 0.34 7.11
N VAL A 75 -3.61 0.01 7.23
CA VAL A 75 -4.07 -1.01 8.17
C VAL A 75 -4.93 -2.09 7.52
N TYR A 76 -4.68 -3.34 7.90
CA TYR A 76 -5.51 -4.45 7.46
C TYR A 76 -6.72 -4.62 8.37
N ALA A 77 -7.83 -3.97 8.01
CA ALA A 77 -9.05 -3.97 8.83
C ALA A 77 -9.93 -5.19 8.57
N PHE A 78 -10.15 -5.55 7.30
CA PHE A 78 -11.03 -6.67 6.93
C PHE A 78 -10.58 -7.33 5.62
N SER A 79 -10.32 -8.63 5.67
CA SER A 79 -9.94 -9.43 4.49
C SER A 79 -11.15 -9.97 3.73
N ILE A 80 -11.06 -10.17 2.41
CA ILE A 80 -12.08 -10.90 1.63
C ILE A 80 -12.32 -12.30 2.25
N GLU A 81 -11.28 -12.95 2.77
CA GLU A 81 -11.43 -14.26 3.41
C GLU A 81 -12.26 -14.21 4.70
N ASN A 82 -12.42 -13.03 5.31
CA ASN A 82 -13.21 -12.86 6.53
C ASN A 82 -14.72 -12.93 6.27
N PHE A 83 -15.19 -12.85 5.03
CA PHE A 83 -16.58 -13.15 4.68
C PHE A 83 -16.96 -14.62 4.92
N LYS A 84 -15.99 -15.53 5.08
CA LYS A 84 -16.23 -16.94 5.43
C LYS A 84 -16.60 -17.16 6.91
N ARG A 85 -16.58 -16.09 7.74
CA ARG A 85 -16.95 -16.16 9.16
C ARG A 85 -18.48 -16.21 9.31
N THR A 86 -18.96 -16.40 10.54
CA THR A 86 -20.40 -16.43 10.84
C THR A 86 -21.05 -15.11 10.49
N LYS A 87 -22.29 -15.15 9.98
CA LYS A 87 -23.04 -13.95 9.57
C LYS A 87 -23.07 -12.89 10.68
N ASP A 88 -23.39 -13.28 11.91
CA ASP A 88 -23.42 -12.36 13.07
C ASP A 88 -22.07 -11.67 13.35
N GLU A 89 -20.94 -12.33 13.06
CA GLU A 89 -19.61 -11.74 13.23
C GLU A 89 -19.32 -10.75 12.09
N VAL A 90 -19.70 -11.09 10.86
CA VAL A 90 -19.55 -10.21 9.69
C VAL A 90 -20.44 -8.97 9.86
N ASP A 91 -21.72 -9.15 10.18
CA ASP A 91 -22.68 -8.06 10.39
C ASP A 91 -22.21 -7.13 11.51
N GLY A 92 -21.71 -7.68 12.62
CA GLY A 92 -21.12 -6.89 13.70
C GLY A 92 -19.87 -6.09 13.29
N LEU A 93 -19.02 -6.64 12.43
CA LEU A 93 -17.85 -5.94 11.88
C LEU A 93 -18.24 -4.84 10.89
N MET A 94 -19.28 -5.06 10.07
CA MET A 94 -19.81 -4.06 9.14
C MET A 94 -20.45 -2.90 9.90
N GLU A 95 -21.25 -3.20 10.93
CA GLU A 95 -21.84 -2.17 11.79
C GLU A 95 -20.77 -1.37 12.54
N LEU A 96 -19.73 -2.04 13.06
CA LEU A 96 -18.59 -1.35 13.63
C LEU A 96 -17.92 -0.44 12.60
N ALA A 97 -17.64 -0.94 11.39
CA ALA A 97 -17.02 -0.16 10.33
C ALA A 97 -17.83 1.09 9.99
N LYS A 98 -19.16 0.94 9.83
CA LYS A 98 -20.09 2.06 9.60
C LYS A 98 -19.96 3.14 10.67
N GLN A 99 -20.04 2.78 11.95
CA GLN A 99 -19.92 3.71 13.07
C GLN A 99 -18.55 4.40 13.17
N LYS A 100 -17.51 3.76 12.63
CA LYS A 100 -16.12 4.22 12.77
C LYS A 100 -15.61 5.01 11.58
N PHE A 101 -16.09 4.74 10.36
CA PHE A 101 -15.70 5.51 9.19
C PHE A 101 -16.04 6.99 9.31
N GLU A 102 -17.21 7.32 9.88
CA GLU A 102 -17.59 8.71 10.17
C GLU A 102 -16.53 9.45 11.00
N ARG A 103 -15.91 8.76 11.96
CA ARG A 103 -14.86 9.32 12.82
C ARG A 103 -13.52 9.43 12.10
N LEU A 104 -13.19 8.44 11.27
CA LEU A 104 -11.95 8.42 10.50
C LEU A 104 -11.89 9.54 9.46
N LEU A 105 -13.03 9.94 8.90
CA LEU A 105 -13.13 11.06 7.95
C LEU A 105 -12.76 12.41 8.56
N GLU A 106 -12.78 12.56 9.88
CA GLU A 106 -12.38 13.80 10.56
C GLU A 106 -10.86 13.95 10.71
N GLU A 107 -10.07 12.92 10.36
CA GLU A 107 -8.62 12.90 10.59
C GLU A 107 -7.83 13.56 9.45
N ARG A 108 -6.71 14.22 9.80
CA ARG A 108 -5.86 14.98 8.87
C ARG A 108 -4.59 14.24 8.42
N CYS A 109 -4.49 12.94 8.70
CA CYS A 109 -3.37 12.10 8.28
C CYS A 109 -3.79 11.14 7.16
N PHE A 110 -2.83 10.72 6.33
CA PHE A 110 -3.07 9.68 5.33
C PHE A 110 -3.20 8.32 6.03
N LEU A 111 -4.42 7.80 6.06
CA LEU A 111 -4.75 6.49 6.59
C LEU A 111 -5.41 5.64 5.51
N ASN A 112 -4.74 4.59 5.07
CA ASN A 112 -5.32 3.62 4.15
C ASN A 112 -5.94 2.47 4.95
N VAL A 113 -7.26 2.30 4.85
CA VAL A 113 -7.98 1.21 5.50
C VAL A 113 -8.27 0.12 4.47
N CYS A 114 -7.51 -0.97 4.50
CA CYS A 114 -7.75 -2.12 3.64
C CYS A 114 -8.96 -2.90 4.17
N PHE A 115 -10.11 -2.68 3.53
CA PHE A 115 -11.41 -3.27 3.88
C PHE A 115 -11.95 -4.07 2.71
N ALA A 116 -12.40 -5.31 2.97
CA ALA A 116 -12.68 -6.30 1.93
C ALA A 116 -11.51 -6.47 0.92
N TYR A 117 -10.28 -6.54 1.44
CA TYR A 117 -9.06 -6.50 0.65
C TYR A 117 -8.26 -7.82 0.70
N THR A 118 -7.62 -8.19 -0.41
CA THR A 118 -6.49 -9.16 -0.47
C THR A 118 -5.52 -8.72 -1.57
N SER A 119 -4.23 -8.99 -1.39
CA SER A 119 -3.19 -8.54 -2.33
C SER A 119 -3.30 -9.26 -3.67
N ARG A 120 -3.61 -10.56 -3.68
CA ARG A 120 -3.88 -11.28 -4.94
C ARG A 120 -5.03 -10.67 -5.74
N TYR A 121 -6.10 -10.26 -5.08
CA TYR A 121 -7.21 -9.61 -5.75
C TYR A 121 -6.82 -8.23 -6.31
N GLU A 122 -6.10 -7.43 -5.53
CA GLU A 122 -5.55 -6.15 -5.97
C GLU A 122 -4.65 -6.30 -7.21
N ILE A 123 -3.69 -7.24 -7.18
CA ILE A 123 -2.79 -7.51 -8.32
C ILE A 123 -3.59 -7.96 -9.54
N THR A 124 -4.56 -8.86 -9.35
CA THR A 124 -5.43 -9.31 -10.45
C THR A 124 -6.22 -8.14 -11.03
N ASN A 125 -6.71 -7.23 -10.19
CA ASN A 125 -7.40 -6.03 -10.63
C ASN A 125 -6.47 -5.10 -11.42
N ALA A 126 -5.26 -4.84 -10.93
CA ALA A 126 -4.28 -4.01 -11.63
C ALA A 126 -3.97 -4.56 -13.03
N VAL A 127 -3.83 -5.88 -13.17
CA VAL A 127 -3.67 -6.53 -14.48
C VAL A 127 -4.91 -6.35 -15.36
N ARG A 128 -6.13 -6.47 -14.81
CA ARG A 128 -7.36 -6.19 -15.56
C ARG A 128 -7.45 -4.74 -16.04
N GLU A 129 -7.03 -3.77 -15.23
CA GLU A 129 -7.01 -2.36 -15.64
C GLU A 129 -6.04 -2.13 -16.81
N MET A 130 -4.85 -2.76 -16.78
CA MET A 130 -3.92 -2.70 -17.92
C MET A 130 -4.49 -3.40 -19.16
N ALA A 131 -5.14 -4.56 -18.99
CA ALA A 131 -5.78 -5.26 -20.10
C ALA A 131 -6.90 -4.42 -20.74
N TRP A 132 -7.70 -3.72 -19.92
CA TRP A 132 -8.67 -2.73 -20.38
C TRP A 132 -7.98 -1.58 -21.13
N GLY A 133 -6.85 -1.07 -20.63
CA GLY A 133 -6.06 -0.05 -21.32
C GLY A 133 -5.59 -0.49 -22.71
N VAL A 134 -5.21 -1.76 -22.87
CA VAL A 134 -4.85 -2.35 -24.17
C VAL A 134 -6.08 -2.48 -25.09
N GLU A 135 -7.21 -2.96 -24.56
CA GLU A 135 -8.46 -3.09 -25.32
C GLU A 135 -8.97 -1.73 -25.84
N GLN A 136 -8.87 -0.69 -25.00
CA GLN A 136 -9.23 0.69 -25.38
C GLN A 136 -8.15 1.39 -26.23
N SER A 137 -7.08 0.69 -26.60
CA SER A 137 -5.95 1.25 -27.37
C SER A 137 -5.27 2.46 -26.72
N LEU A 138 -5.36 2.59 -25.38
CA LEU A 138 -4.69 3.64 -24.61
C LEU A 138 -3.21 3.30 -24.39
N ILE A 139 -2.90 2.02 -24.21
CA ILE A 139 -1.54 1.48 -24.11
C ILE A 139 -1.36 0.30 -25.05
N LYS A 140 -0.11 -0.04 -25.35
CA LYS A 140 0.26 -1.27 -26.06
C LYS A 140 0.60 -2.37 -25.06
N ALA A 141 0.51 -3.63 -25.49
CA ALA A 141 0.97 -4.75 -24.68
C ALA A 141 2.46 -4.64 -24.29
N SER A 142 3.28 -3.99 -25.14
CA SER A 142 4.69 -3.69 -24.87
C SER A 142 4.91 -2.64 -23.77
N ASP A 143 3.88 -1.85 -23.46
CA ASP A 143 3.98 -0.78 -22.46
C ASP A 143 3.75 -1.31 -21.03
N VAL A 144 3.32 -2.58 -20.89
CA VAL A 144 3.11 -3.23 -19.59
C VAL A 144 4.45 -3.45 -18.90
N SER A 145 4.57 -2.90 -17.69
CA SER A 145 5.79 -2.97 -16.88
C SER A 145 5.46 -3.08 -15.39
N GLU A 146 6.47 -3.40 -14.57
CA GLU A 146 6.33 -3.40 -13.11
C GLU A 146 5.94 -2.01 -12.57
N ALA A 147 6.48 -0.95 -13.19
CA ALA A 147 6.13 0.43 -12.86
C ALA A 147 4.66 0.72 -13.17
N LEU A 148 4.18 0.35 -14.36
CA LEU A 148 2.78 0.55 -14.73
C LEU A 148 1.82 -0.26 -13.85
N LEU A 149 2.19 -1.50 -13.49
CA LEU A 149 1.40 -2.32 -12.57
C LEU A 149 1.26 -1.62 -11.21
N SER A 150 2.36 -1.05 -10.70
CA SER A 150 2.36 -0.33 -9.41
C SER A 150 1.40 0.87 -9.41
N GLU A 151 1.32 1.60 -10.53
CA GLU A 151 0.37 2.71 -10.71
C GLU A 151 -1.10 2.24 -10.83
N CYS A 152 -1.33 0.99 -11.20
CA CYS A 152 -2.66 0.38 -11.31
C CYS A 152 -3.16 -0.28 -10.00
N LEU A 153 -2.33 -0.39 -8.96
CA LEU A 153 -2.74 -0.88 -7.64
C LEU A 153 -3.73 0.08 -6.96
N TYR A 154 -4.39 -0.37 -5.90
CA TYR A 154 -5.25 0.49 -5.09
C TYR A 154 -4.44 1.50 -4.30
N SER A 155 -3.21 1.13 -3.92
CA SER A 155 -2.27 1.97 -3.16
C SER A 155 -1.43 2.90 -4.04
N ASN A 156 -1.83 3.21 -5.28
CA ASN A 156 -0.98 3.96 -6.22
C ASN A 156 -0.64 5.39 -5.77
N ASN A 157 -1.50 6.01 -4.95
CA ASN A 157 -1.24 7.33 -4.38
C ASN A 157 -0.32 7.31 -3.14
N SER A 158 0.18 6.14 -2.76
CA SER A 158 0.97 5.91 -1.55
C SER A 158 2.34 5.34 -1.92
N PRO A 159 3.45 5.83 -1.35
CA PRO A 159 4.71 5.10 -1.41
C PRO A 159 4.57 3.70 -0.79
N ASN A 160 5.38 2.75 -1.25
CA ASN A 160 5.46 1.44 -0.63
C ASN A 160 5.81 1.55 0.87
N PRO A 161 5.21 0.74 1.77
CA PRO A 161 5.51 0.79 3.19
C PRO A 161 7.01 0.61 3.46
N ASP A 162 7.55 1.38 4.41
CA ASP A 162 8.90 1.17 4.91
C ASP A 162 8.98 -0.01 5.88
N LEU A 163 7.90 -0.20 6.63
CA LEU A 163 7.80 -1.14 7.73
C LEU A 163 6.42 -1.78 7.71
N LEU A 164 6.38 -3.11 7.70
CA LEU A 164 5.17 -3.90 7.89
C LEU A 164 5.22 -4.59 9.25
N ILE A 165 4.26 -4.29 10.10
CA ILE A 165 4.14 -4.84 11.44
C ILE A 165 2.97 -5.82 11.49
N ARG A 166 3.21 -7.01 12.03
CA ARG A 166 2.15 -7.96 12.34
C ARG A 166 2.20 -8.36 13.81
N THR A 167 1.07 -8.20 14.47
CA THR A 167 0.88 -8.62 15.86
C THR A 167 0.47 -10.09 15.96
N SER A 168 0.36 -10.59 17.19
CA SER A 168 -0.12 -11.90 17.61
C SER A 168 0.79 -13.12 17.40
N GLY A 169 2.05 -12.90 17.00
CA GLY A 169 3.08 -13.94 16.89
C GLY A 169 3.00 -14.80 15.62
N GLU A 170 2.09 -14.49 14.72
CA GLU A 170 1.94 -15.20 13.46
C GLU A 170 2.99 -14.72 12.44
N VAL A 171 3.82 -15.63 11.92
CA VAL A 171 4.91 -15.33 10.96
C VAL A 171 4.49 -15.52 9.50
N ARG A 172 3.41 -14.84 9.08
CA ARG A 172 2.94 -14.85 7.68
C ARG A 172 2.38 -13.48 7.28
N LEU A 173 2.20 -13.22 6.00
CA LEU A 173 1.62 -11.97 5.50
C LEU A 173 0.10 -12.01 5.35
N SER A 174 -0.52 -13.20 5.32
CA SER A 174 -1.97 -13.35 5.16
C SER A 174 -2.55 -12.59 3.96
N ASP A 175 -1.86 -12.64 2.81
CA ASP A 175 -2.29 -12.01 1.56
C ASP A 175 -2.49 -10.47 1.67
N PHE A 176 -1.58 -9.82 2.40
CA PHE A 176 -1.60 -8.37 2.63
C PHE A 176 -0.39 -7.69 2.00
N LEU A 177 -0.64 -6.71 1.12
CA LEU A 177 0.36 -5.84 0.48
C LEU A 177 1.61 -6.58 -0.04
N LEU A 178 1.42 -7.74 -0.68
CA LEU A 178 2.52 -8.62 -1.10
C LEU A 178 3.46 -7.93 -2.10
N TRP A 179 2.89 -7.14 -3.01
CA TRP A 179 3.64 -6.35 -3.99
C TRP A 179 4.43 -5.23 -3.31
N GLN A 180 3.71 -4.41 -2.54
CA GLN A 180 4.23 -3.19 -1.93
C GLN A 180 5.28 -3.49 -0.86
N THR A 181 5.19 -4.64 -0.17
CA THR A 181 6.08 -4.98 0.96
C THR A 181 7.28 -5.85 0.60
N SER A 182 7.52 -6.09 -0.69
CA SER A 182 8.65 -6.90 -1.19
C SER A 182 10.02 -6.43 -0.68
N HIS A 183 10.19 -5.12 -0.49
CA HIS A 183 11.41 -4.49 0.01
C HIS A 183 11.15 -3.63 1.26
N SER A 184 10.25 -4.08 2.13
CA SER A 184 9.96 -3.44 3.43
C SER A 184 10.65 -4.19 4.57
N CYS A 185 10.84 -3.51 5.71
CA CYS A 185 11.19 -4.20 6.94
C CYS A 185 9.97 -4.96 7.46
N LEU A 186 10.09 -6.27 7.68
CA LEU A 186 9.02 -7.11 8.22
C LEU A 186 9.26 -7.33 9.72
N VAL A 187 8.29 -6.97 10.55
CA VAL A 187 8.36 -7.13 12.01
C VAL A 187 7.17 -7.93 12.51
N PHE A 188 7.45 -9.09 13.09
CA PHE A 188 6.45 -9.97 13.70
C PHE A 188 6.58 -9.91 15.23
N GLN A 189 5.52 -9.51 15.91
CA GLN A 189 5.51 -9.37 17.37
C GLN A 189 4.43 -10.26 17.98
N SER A 190 4.75 -10.89 19.11
CA SER A 190 3.86 -11.82 19.82
C SER A 190 2.69 -11.14 20.54
N VAL A 191 2.79 -9.83 20.82
CA VAL A 191 1.75 -9.02 21.47
C VAL A 191 0.42 -9.09 20.69
N LEU A 192 -0.71 -9.23 21.37
CA LEU A 192 -2.03 -9.18 20.73
C LEU A 192 -2.38 -7.73 20.38
N TRP A 193 -3.03 -7.49 19.24
CA TRP A 193 -3.30 -6.12 18.78
C TRP A 193 -3.93 -5.20 19.84
N PRO A 194 -4.99 -5.57 20.59
CA PRO A 194 -5.55 -4.66 21.60
C PRO A 194 -4.59 -4.26 22.73
N GLU A 195 -3.48 -4.98 22.92
CA GLU A 195 -2.45 -4.73 23.94
C GLU A 195 -1.24 -3.99 23.38
N TYR A 196 -1.24 -3.63 22.10
CA TYR A 196 -0.11 -2.98 21.46
C TYR A 196 0.28 -1.69 22.21
N SER A 197 1.57 -1.48 22.42
CA SER A 197 2.09 -0.34 23.17
C SER A 197 3.03 0.52 22.33
N PHE A 198 3.27 1.75 22.79
CA PHE A 198 4.28 2.63 22.20
C PHE A 198 5.64 1.94 22.09
N TRP A 199 6.02 1.13 23.09
CA TRP A 199 7.28 0.40 23.12
C TRP A 199 7.39 -0.67 22.04
N ASN A 200 6.28 -1.31 21.66
CA ASN A 200 6.25 -2.24 20.53
C ASN A 200 6.49 -1.49 19.22
N LEU A 201 5.93 -0.28 19.07
CA LEU A 201 6.20 0.56 17.91
C LEU A 201 7.67 1.00 17.87
N CYS A 202 8.25 1.40 19.02
CA CYS A 202 9.67 1.73 19.11
C CYS A 202 10.56 0.55 18.71
N GLU A 203 10.27 -0.66 19.20
CA GLU A 203 10.97 -1.88 18.83
C GLU A 203 10.93 -2.11 17.32
N ALA A 204 9.76 -1.97 16.69
CA ALA A 204 9.60 -2.15 15.25
C ALA A 204 10.39 -1.09 14.44
N ILE A 205 10.42 0.16 14.92
CA ILE A 205 11.22 1.24 14.30
C ILE A 205 12.71 0.97 14.47
N LEU A 206 13.16 0.46 15.63
CA LEU A 206 14.55 0.06 15.83
C LEU A 206 14.96 -1.05 14.85
N GLN A 207 14.10 -2.06 14.64
CA GLN A 207 14.34 -3.10 13.63
C GLN A 207 14.47 -2.51 12.22
N TYR A 208 13.63 -1.54 11.87
CA TYR A 208 13.75 -0.80 10.62
C TYR A 208 15.10 -0.06 10.54
N GLN A 209 15.50 0.66 11.58
CA GLN A 209 16.75 1.41 11.62
C GLN A 209 17.98 0.52 11.48
N LEU A 210 17.97 -0.65 12.13
CA LEU A 210 19.04 -1.64 12.03
C LEU A 210 19.18 -2.20 10.60
N ASN A 211 18.06 -2.39 9.90
CA ASN A 211 18.04 -2.95 8.55
C ASN A 211 18.07 -1.88 7.43
N TYR A 212 18.00 -0.59 7.79
CA TYR A 212 17.79 0.52 6.85
C TYR A 212 18.77 0.51 5.67
N LYS A 213 20.08 0.36 5.95
CA LYS A 213 21.11 0.38 4.90
C LYS A 213 20.96 -0.77 3.91
N SER A 214 20.68 -1.97 4.40
CA SER A 214 20.50 -3.17 3.56
C SER A 214 19.24 -3.06 2.70
N ILE A 215 18.14 -2.59 3.30
CA ILE A 215 16.86 -2.36 2.60
C ILE A 215 17.05 -1.29 1.52
N GLN A 216 17.69 -0.17 1.85
CA GLN A 216 17.92 0.92 0.89
C GLN A 216 18.76 0.44 -0.30
N LYS A 217 19.85 -0.30 -0.05
CA LYS A 217 20.66 -0.90 -1.11
C LYS A 217 19.85 -1.84 -2.01
N ALA A 218 19.02 -2.70 -1.43
CA ALA A 218 18.17 -3.61 -2.21
C ALA A 218 17.15 -2.85 -3.07
N ARG A 219 16.53 -1.79 -2.51
CA ARG A 219 15.62 -0.91 -3.25
C ARG A 219 16.30 -0.19 -4.41
N ASP A 220 17.50 0.32 -4.20
CA ASP A 220 18.25 1.05 -5.24
C ASP A 220 18.66 0.10 -6.38
N LEU A 221 19.17 -1.09 -6.04
CA LEU A 221 19.48 -2.13 -7.03
C LEU A 221 18.25 -2.58 -7.82
N HIS A 222 17.10 -2.73 -7.16
CA HIS A 222 15.84 -3.07 -7.84
C HIS A 222 15.42 -1.98 -8.83
N ARG A 223 15.49 -0.70 -8.44
CA ARG A 223 15.17 0.43 -9.35
C ARG A 223 16.10 0.48 -10.55
N GLU A 224 17.41 0.26 -10.35
CA GLU A 224 18.38 0.18 -11.46
C GLU A 224 18.06 -0.96 -12.41
N HIS A 225 17.71 -2.14 -11.87
CA HIS A 225 17.32 -3.30 -12.66
C HIS A 225 16.06 -3.05 -13.48
N GLN A 226 15.03 -2.43 -12.88
CA GLN A 226 13.80 -2.05 -13.58
C GLN A 226 14.06 -1.08 -14.75
N ALA A 227 14.89 -0.05 -14.53
CA ALA A 227 15.24 0.90 -15.57
C ALA A 227 15.97 0.22 -16.75
N LEU A 228 16.83 -0.76 -16.45
CA LEU A 228 17.54 -1.54 -17.44
C LEU A 228 16.59 -2.43 -18.26
N LEU A 229 15.69 -3.17 -17.60
CA LEU A 229 14.68 -4.00 -18.28
C LEU A 229 13.76 -3.16 -19.17
N GLN A 230 13.37 -1.96 -18.71
CA GLN A 230 12.54 -1.05 -19.49
C GLN A 230 13.27 -0.54 -20.75
N LEU A 231 14.57 -0.22 -20.62
CA LEU A 231 15.40 0.18 -21.74
C LEU A 231 15.60 -0.95 -22.76
N GLU A 232 15.76 -2.19 -22.29
CA GLU A 232 15.87 -3.37 -23.15
C GLU A 232 14.56 -3.62 -23.91
N ALA A 233 13.41 -3.50 -23.24
CA ALA A 233 12.10 -3.61 -23.88
C ALA A 233 11.91 -2.54 -24.97
N ASP A 234 12.25 -1.27 -24.69
CA ASP A 234 12.18 -0.20 -25.69
C ASP A 234 13.05 -0.47 -26.91
N ARG A 235 14.29 -0.94 -26.68
CA ARG A 235 15.22 -1.30 -27.75
C ARG A 235 14.67 -2.43 -28.62
N ALA A 236 14.03 -3.44 -28.02
CA ALA A 236 13.39 -4.52 -28.76
C ALA A 236 12.26 -3.99 -29.66
N CYS A 237 11.36 -3.16 -29.12
CA CYS A 237 10.26 -2.56 -29.89
C CYS A 237 10.75 -1.69 -31.05
N VAL A 238 11.82 -0.90 -30.83
CA VAL A 238 12.42 -0.08 -31.89
C VAL A 238 13.09 -0.94 -32.95
N ALA A 239 13.78 -2.01 -32.56
CA ALA A 239 14.41 -2.93 -33.50
C ALA A 239 13.37 -3.59 -34.43
N GLU A 240 12.25 -4.06 -33.88
CA GLU A 240 11.13 -4.61 -34.65
C GLU A 240 10.56 -3.56 -35.62
N HIS A 241 10.31 -2.34 -35.15
CA HIS A 241 9.80 -1.26 -35.99
C HIS A 241 10.74 -0.91 -37.15
N LEU A 242 12.05 -0.84 -36.88
CA LEU A 242 13.07 -0.57 -37.90
C LEU A 242 13.28 -1.72 -38.88
N GLN A 243 13.03 -2.98 -38.49
CA GLN A 243 13.07 -4.11 -39.41
C GLN A 243 11.88 -4.10 -40.37
N HIS A 244 10.69 -3.74 -39.88
CA HIS A 244 9.48 -3.68 -40.71
C HIS A 244 9.45 -2.47 -41.67
N HIS A 245 10.03 -1.33 -41.27
CA HIS A 245 10.02 -0.10 -42.08
C HIS A 245 11.38 0.26 -42.71
N GLY A 246 12.46 -0.42 -42.29
CA GLY A 246 13.79 -0.25 -42.87
C GLY A 246 13.92 -1.08 -44.13
N ASN A 247 14.34 -0.43 -45.22
CA ASN A 247 14.51 -1.00 -46.56
C ASN A 247 15.68 -2.01 -46.66
N GLY A 248 15.83 -2.92 -45.68
CA GLY A 248 16.90 -3.92 -45.55
C GLY A 248 18.28 -3.38 -45.19
N LYS A 249 18.46 -2.05 -45.03
CA LYS A 249 19.75 -1.45 -44.68
C LYS A 249 19.92 -1.34 -43.16
N PRO A 250 21.07 -1.74 -42.58
CA PRO A 250 21.32 -1.56 -41.16
C PRO A 250 21.23 -0.07 -40.81
N ALA A 251 20.32 0.28 -39.90
CA ALA A 251 20.20 1.64 -39.40
C ALA A 251 21.50 2.06 -38.70
N ASP A 252 21.98 3.26 -39.02
CA ASP A 252 23.14 3.88 -38.36
C ASP A 252 22.88 4.01 -36.85
N ALA A 253 23.95 3.99 -36.05
CA ALA A 253 23.88 4.05 -34.60
C ALA A 253 23.10 5.30 -34.12
N GLN A 254 23.32 6.44 -34.79
CA GLN A 254 22.60 7.67 -34.51
C GLN A 254 21.09 7.56 -34.77
N ARG A 255 20.69 6.95 -35.90
CA ARG A 255 19.28 6.76 -36.25
C ARG A 255 18.55 5.83 -35.28
N ARG A 256 19.24 4.80 -34.76
CA ARG A 256 18.68 3.92 -33.72
C ARG A 256 18.49 4.67 -32.40
N GLN A 257 19.45 5.52 -32.03
CA GLN A 257 19.36 6.31 -30.81
C GLN A 257 18.21 7.34 -30.88
N GLU A 258 18.05 8.02 -32.03
CA GLU A 258 16.93 8.95 -32.25
C GLU A 258 15.58 8.23 -32.20
N ALA A 259 15.46 7.06 -32.85
CA ALA A 259 14.24 6.25 -32.80
C ALA A 259 13.92 5.75 -31.38
N LEU A 260 14.94 5.42 -30.59
CA LEU A 260 14.79 5.04 -29.19
C LEU A 260 14.23 6.18 -28.34
N LEU A 261 14.84 7.36 -28.42
CA LEU A 261 14.36 8.55 -27.69
C LEU A 261 12.91 8.89 -28.05
N HIS A 262 12.58 8.85 -29.35
CA HIS A 262 11.22 9.08 -29.82
C HIS A 262 10.25 8.02 -29.26
N TYR A 263 10.61 6.74 -29.31
CA TYR A 263 9.75 5.66 -28.81
C TYR A 263 9.50 5.78 -27.31
N THR A 264 10.55 6.03 -26.52
CA THR A 264 10.47 6.23 -25.07
C THR A 264 9.51 7.39 -24.73
N ALA A 265 9.62 8.52 -25.42
CA ALA A 265 8.72 9.67 -25.22
C ALA A 265 7.26 9.32 -25.57
N CYS A 266 7.01 8.67 -26.71
CA CYS A 266 5.66 8.24 -27.08
C CYS A 266 5.09 7.20 -26.10
N ARG A 267 5.91 6.32 -25.53
CA ARG A 267 5.47 5.35 -24.52
C ARG A 267 5.06 6.07 -23.23
N GLU A 268 5.88 7.01 -22.77
CA GLU A 268 5.57 7.82 -21.59
C GLU A 268 4.26 8.58 -21.76
N GLU A 269 4.03 9.19 -22.92
CA GLU A 269 2.77 9.87 -23.25
C GLU A 269 1.57 8.91 -23.19
N ARG A 270 1.64 7.75 -23.85
CA ARG A 270 0.59 6.72 -23.80
C ARG A 270 0.28 6.27 -22.37
N VAL A 271 1.33 6.03 -21.58
CA VAL A 271 1.19 5.63 -20.17
C VAL A 271 0.48 6.73 -19.38
N GLN A 272 0.87 7.99 -19.54
CA GLN A 272 0.22 9.12 -18.86
C GLN A 272 -1.24 9.27 -19.26
N ASP A 273 -1.57 9.12 -20.54
CA ASP A 273 -2.95 9.17 -21.04
C ASP A 273 -3.81 8.08 -20.41
N PHE A 274 -3.29 6.85 -20.37
CA PHE A 274 -3.94 5.74 -19.72
C PHE A 274 -4.14 5.97 -18.21
N LEU A 275 -3.13 6.47 -17.50
CA LEU A 275 -3.26 6.75 -16.07
C LEU A 275 -4.31 7.85 -15.79
N ARG A 276 -4.41 8.85 -16.66
CA ARG A 276 -5.47 9.87 -16.59
C ARG A 276 -6.85 9.26 -16.82
N ALA A 277 -6.99 8.39 -17.82
CA ALA A 277 -8.25 7.69 -18.10
C ALA A 277 -8.66 6.74 -16.95
N LEU A 278 -7.69 6.00 -16.39
CA LEU A 278 -7.91 5.12 -15.25
C LEU A 278 -8.34 5.91 -14.01
N LYS A 279 -7.70 7.05 -13.74
CA LYS A 279 -8.12 7.95 -12.66
C LYS A 279 -9.55 8.44 -12.85
N HIS A 280 -9.88 8.91 -14.05
CA HIS A 280 -11.25 9.34 -14.37
C HIS A 280 -12.28 8.22 -14.16
N LYS A 281 -11.97 6.99 -14.60
CA LYS A 281 -12.81 5.81 -14.38
C LYS A 281 -13.06 5.55 -12.89
N ARG A 282 -12.02 5.65 -12.05
CA ARG A 282 -12.11 5.48 -10.60
C ARG A 282 -12.94 6.59 -9.94
N ASP A 283 -12.68 7.84 -10.32
CA ASP A 283 -13.40 9.00 -9.78
C ASP A 283 -14.89 8.96 -10.16
N SER A 284 -15.22 8.56 -11.40
CA SER A 284 -16.61 8.37 -11.85
C SER A 284 -17.31 7.32 -10.99
N PHE A 285 -16.73 6.13 -10.86
CA PHE A 285 -17.33 5.05 -10.06
C PHE A 285 -17.56 5.47 -8.60
N PHE A 286 -16.61 6.20 -8.01
CA PHE A 286 -16.74 6.72 -6.65
C PHE A 286 -17.90 7.72 -6.53
N ASN A 287 -17.99 8.68 -7.47
CA ASN A 287 -19.06 9.67 -7.47
C ASN A 287 -20.43 9.05 -7.69
N ASP A 288 -20.54 8.06 -8.57
CA ASP A 288 -21.78 7.33 -8.84
C ASP A 288 -22.25 6.62 -7.56
N LEU A 289 -21.35 5.90 -6.87
CA LEU A 289 -21.64 5.21 -5.62
C LEU A 289 -22.11 6.17 -4.51
N CYS A 290 -21.46 7.33 -4.39
CA CYS A 290 -21.87 8.36 -3.44
C CYS A 290 -23.24 8.97 -3.79
N SER A 291 -23.55 9.12 -5.07
CA SER A 291 -24.83 9.68 -5.52
C SER A 291 -26.01 8.73 -5.26
N GLU A 292 -25.82 7.43 -5.49
CA GLU A 292 -26.82 6.40 -5.19
C GLU A 292 -27.08 6.27 -3.68
N ALA A 293 -26.04 6.40 -2.85
CA ALA A 293 -26.15 6.36 -1.41
C ALA A 293 -26.90 7.57 -0.80
N VAL A 294 -26.98 8.71 -1.50
CA VAL A 294 -27.76 9.89 -1.07
C VAL A 294 -29.25 9.73 -1.41
N LEU A 295 -29.59 8.85 -2.36
CA LEU A 295 -30.96 8.59 -2.81
C LEU A 295 -31.64 7.42 -2.10
N ALA A 296 -30.88 6.61 -1.34
CA ALA A 296 -31.33 5.45 -0.58
C ALA A 296 -31.49 5.74 0.92
#